data_AF-A0A928QR38-F1
#
_entry.id   AF-A0A928QR38-F1
#
_cell.length_a   1.000
_cell.length_b   1.000
_cell.length_c   1.000
_cell.angle_alpha   90.00
_cell.angle_beta   90.00
_cell.angle_gamma   90.00
#
_symmetry.space_group_name_H-M   'P 1'
#
loop_
_entity.id
_entity.type
_entity.pdbx_description
1 polymer ?
#
loop_
_entity_poly.entity_id
_entity_poly.type
_entity_poly.pdbx_seq_one_letter_code
_entity_poly.pdbx_strand_id
1 'polypeptide(L)' 'VNEYEGTLPLFHFDMYRLSGPDDLYGIGWDDYLRRGGVCAVEWSERAEDLLPEDCIFVDIRTQDEDSRVITITGREVEAE' A
#
# COMPACT_ATOMS: atom_id res chain seq x y z
N VAL A 1 10.93 2.16 -4.90
CA VAL A 1 10.25 2.95 -3.86
C VAL A 1 10.56 4.42 -4.10
N ASN A 2 9.55 5.27 -4.04
CA ASN A 2 9.73 6.72 -4.00
C ASN A 2 9.43 7.21 -2.59
N GLU A 3 10.26 8.10 -2.06
CA GLU A 3 10.08 8.67 -0.73
C GLU A 3 9.73 10.14 -0.82
N TYR A 4 8.73 10.55 -0.05
CA TYR A 4 8.27 11.93 0.02
C TYR A 4 8.29 12.39 1.48
N GLU A 5 9.06 13.44 1.73
CA GLU A 5 9.17 14.04 3.05
C GLU A 5 7.96 14.95 3.35
N GLY A 6 7.56 15.01 4.62
CA GLY A 6 6.45 15.82 5.11
C GLY A 6 6.25 15.61 6.62
N THR A 7 5.19 16.20 7.19
CA THR A 7 4.82 15.96 8.60
C THR A 7 4.63 14.48 8.89
N LEU A 8 4.09 13.74 7.92
CA LEU A 8 4.02 12.29 7.90
C LEU A 8 4.66 11.82 6.60
N PRO A 9 5.82 11.13 6.64
CA PRO A 9 6.48 10.64 5.43
C PRO A 9 5.59 9.70 4.63
N LEU A 10 5.65 9.79 3.30
CA LEU A 10 4.98 8.86 2.39
C LEU A 10 6.03 8.03 1.64
N PHE A 11 5.87 6.71 1.71
CA PHE A 11 6.66 5.73 0.97
C PHE A 11 5.76 5.09 -0.08
N HIS A 12 6.05 5.37 -1.35
CA HIS A 12 5.27 4.85 -2.47
C HIS A 12 5.98 3.65 -3.09
N PHE A 13 5.29 2.51 -3.06
CA PHE A 13 5.70 1.26 -3.65
C PHE A 13 4.84 0.95 -4.86
N ASP A 14 5.49 0.67 -5.98
CA ASP A 14 4.86 0.06 -7.15
C ASP A 14 5.41 -1.36 -7.26
N MET A 15 4.60 -2.34 -6.88
CA MET A 15 4.97 -3.75 -6.85
C MET A 15 4.80 -4.43 -8.21
N TYR A 16 4.41 -3.71 -9.28
CA TYR A 16 4.13 -4.30 -10.60
C TYR A 16 5.25 -5.18 -11.14
N ARG A 17 6.51 -4.83 -10.82
CA ARG A 17 7.72 -5.51 -11.32
C ARG A 17 8.28 -6.58 -10.40
N LEU A 18 7.66 -6.83 -9.25
CA LEU A 18 8.12 -7.89 -8.36
C LEU A 18 7.82 -9.25 -8.99
N SER A 19 8.81 -10.14 -8.88
CA SER A 19 8.68 -11.55 -9.27
C SER A 19 8.00 -12.37 -8.18
N GLY A 20 7.96 -11.85 -6.95
CA GLY A 20 7.26 -12.43 -5.81
C GLY A 20 7.60 -11.71 -4.49
N PRO A 21 7.10 -12.24 -3.36
CA PRO A 21 7.31 -11.66 -2.03
C PRO A 21 8.78 -11.52 -1.63
N ASP A 22 9.66 -12.42 -2.10
CA ASP A 22 11.08 -12.41 -1.73
C ASP A 22 11.82 -11.14 -2.16
N ASP A 23 11.39 -10.51 -3.27
CA ASP A 23 11.99 -9.27 -3.75
C ASP A 23 11.79 -8.11 -2.75
N LEU A 24 10.74 -8.15 -1.93
CA LEU A 24 10.45 -7.11 -0.93
C LEU A 24 11.41 -7.14 0.26
N TYR A 25 11.83 -8.34 0.69
CA TYR A 25 12.83 -8.45 1.74
C TYR A 25 14.16 -7.79 1.31
N GLY A 26 14.54 -7.97 0.04
CA GLY A 26 15.73 -7.33 -0.53
C GLY A 26 15.67 -5.80 -0.61
N ILE A 27 14.46 -5.23 -0.67
CA ILE A 27 14.22 -3.78 -0.73
C ILE A 27 14.12 -3.15 0.68
N GLY A 28 14.11 -3.97 1.74
CA GLY A 28 14.01 -3.51 3.12
C GLY A 28 12.58 -3.17 3.54
N TRP A 29 11.58 -3.88 3.01
CA TRP A 29 10.15 -3.68 3.30
C TRP A 29 9.85 -3.47 4.79
N ASP A 30 10.38 -4.36 5.63
CA ASP A 30 10.22 -4.31 7.08
C ASP A 30 10.71 -3.01 7.73
N ASP A 31 11.75 -2.39 7.17
CA ASP A 31 12.28 -1.14 7.70
C ASP A 31 11.31 0.01 7.41
N TYR A 32 10.69 0.03 6.22
CA TYR A 32 9.68 1.03 5.87
C TYR A 32 8.45 0.94 6.77
N LEU A 33 7.98 -0.27 7.09
CA LEU A 33 6.87 -0.47 8.02
C LEU A 33 7.17 0.11 9.42
N ARG A 34 8.44 0.11 9.86
CA ARG A 34 8.86 0.64 11.16
C ARG A 34 9.22 2.12 11.16
N ARG A 35 9.41 2.75 9.99
CA ARG A 35 9.88 4.14 9.88
C ARG A 35 8.87 5.20 10.32
N GLY A 36 7.63 4.82 10.64
CA GLY A 36 6.61 5.74 11.16
C GLY A 36 6.05 6.69 10.09
N GLY A 37 5.76 6.17 8.90
CA GLY A 37 5.14 6.90 7.79
C GLY A 37 4.01 6.08 7.14
N VAL A 38 3.40 6.63 6.10
CA VAL A 38 2.41 5.92 5.29
C VAL A 38 3.11 5.15 4.18
N CYS A 39 2.85 3.84 4.08
CA CYS A 39 3.24 3.05 2.92
C CYS A 39 2.05 2.97 1.96
N ALA A 40 2.13 3.65 0.81
CA ALA A 40 1.15 3.50 -0.27
C ALA A 40 1.67 2.46 -1.25
N VAL A 41 0.93 1.37 -1.44
CA VAL A 41 1.36 0.21 -2.21
C VAL A 41 0.41 -0.03 -3.37
N GLU A 42 0.93 0.10 -4.60
CA GLU A 42 0.25 -0.35 -5.81
C GLU A 42 0.63 -1.80 -6.14
N TRP A 43 -0.34 -2.55 -6.68
CA TRP A 43 -0.19 -3.97 -7.01
C TRP A 43 0.15 -4.85 -5.79
N SER A 44 -0.45 -4.52 -4.64
CA SER A 44 -0.21 -5.19 -3.35
C SER A 44 -0.54 -6.69 -3.37
N GLU A 45 -1.39 -7.13 -4.31
CA GLU A 45 -1.74 -8.54 -4.52
C GLU A 45 -0.53 -9.44 -4.87
N ARG A 46 0.58 -8.84 -5.32
CA ARG A 46 1.83 -9.59 -5.58
C ARG A 46 2.56 -10.01 -4.31
N ALA A 47 2.18 -9.50 -3.15
CA ALA A 47 2.81 -9.78 -1.88
C ALA A 47 1.82 -9.75 -0.70
N GLU A 48 0.60 -10.26 -0.90
CA GLU A 48 -0.47 -10.22 0.11
C GLU A 48 -0.02 -10.80 1.45
N ASP A 49 0.74 -11.90 1.43
CA ASP A 49 1.23 -12.59 2.64
C ASP A 49 2.19 -11.73 3.50
N LEU A 50 2.72 -10.63 2.96
CA LEU A 50 3.63 -9.71 3.64
C LEU A 50 2.98 -8.41 4.10
N LEU A 51 1.70 -8.20 3.76
CA LEU A 51 0.97 -7.02 4.15
C LEU A 51 0.53 -7.14 5.62
N PRO A 52 0.64 -6.05 6.41
CA PRO A 52 0.05 -6.01 7.75
C PRO A 52 -1.45 -6.31 7.76
N GLU A 53 -1.94 -6.97 8.83
CA GLU A 53 -3.36 -7.29 8.98
C GLU A 53 -4.26 -6.04 9.11
N ASP A 54 -3.71 -4.92 9.57
CA ASP A 54 -4.42 -3.66 9.78
C ASP A 54 -4.38 -2.71 8.55
N CYS A 55 -4.00 -3.25 7.39
CA CYS A 55 -4.01 -2.52 6.13
C CYS A 55 -5.40 -1.94 5.78
N ILE A 56 -5.38 -0.74 5.21
CA ILE A 56 -6.53 -0.16 4.51
C ILE A 56 -6.35 -0.49 3.03
N PHE A 57 -7.30 -1.22 2.47
CA PHE A 57 -7.33 -1.58 1.06
C PHE A 57 -8.16 -0.57 0.28
N VAL A 58 -7.65 -0.17 -0.88
CA VAL A 58 -8.33 0.74 -1.81
C VAL A 58 -8.45 0.03 -3.16
N ASP A 59 -9.65 -0.43 -3.48
CA ASP A 59 -9.98 -1.02 -4.77
C ASP A 59 -10.56 0.07 -5.68
N ILE A 60 -9.92 0.28 -6.83
CA ILE A 60 -10.32 1.31 -7.81
C ILE A 60 -10.75 0.60 -9.10
N ARG A 61 -12.02 0.71 -9.47
CA ARG A 61 -12.59 0.07 -10.66
C ARG A 61 -13.13 1.08 -11.65
N THR A 62 -12.99 0.77 -12.93
CA THR A 62 -13.65 1.51 -14.01
C THR A 62 -15.15 1.29 -13.96
N GLN A 63 -15.92 2.39 -13.96
CA GLN A 63 -17.38 2.37 -14.08
C GLN A 63 -17.80 2.77 -15.50
N ASP A 64 -17.20 3.86 -16.00
CA ASP A 64 -17.44 4.47 -17.31
C ASP A 64 -16.11 5.02 -17.85
N GLU A 65 -16.13 5.63 -19.03
CA GLU A 65 -14.95 6.29 -19.65
C GLU A 65 -14.26 7.25 -18.67
N ASP A 66 -15.03 8.17 -18.07
CA ASP A 66 -14.50 9.25 -17.23
C ASP A 66 -14.76 9.06 -15.73
N SER A 67 -15.17 7.85 -15.31
CA SER A 67 -15.67 7.62 -13.94
C SER A 67 -15.16 6.32 -13.33
N ARG A 68 -14.95 6.34 -12.01
CA ARG A 68 -14.37 5.26 -11.21
C ARG A 68 -15.19 5.03 -9.95
N VAL A 69 -15.33 3.77 -9.55
CA VAL A 69 -15.77 3.40 -8.21
C VAL A 69 -14.54 3.12 -7.36
N ILE A 70 -14.47 3.75 -6.19
CA ILE A 70 -13.44 3.50 -5.19
C ILE A 70 -14.11 2.82 -4.00
N THR A 71 -13.66 1.60 -3.69
CA THR A 71 -14.09 0.87 -2.49
C THR A 71 -12.94 0.86 -1.50
N ILE A 72 -13.21 1.30 -0.27
CA ILE A 72 -12.24 1.31 0.82
C ILE A 72 -12.68 0.28 1.86
N THR A 73 -11.78 -0.65 2.20
CA THR A 73 -12.02 -1.69 3.20
C THR A 73 -10.83 -1.79 4.16
N GLY A 74 -11.04 -2.41 5.32
CA GLY A 74 -10.03 -2.53 6.37
C GLY A 74 -10.41 -1.73 7.61
N ARG A 75 -9.39 -1.34 8.39
CA ARG A 75 -9.45 -0.75 9.74
C ARG A 75 -10.80 -0.11 10.10
N GLU A 76 -11.49 -0.68 11.09
CA GLU A 76 -12.57 0.01 11.79
C GLU A 76 -11.98 1.25 12.48
N VAL A 77 -12.39 2.42 12.00
CA VAL A 77 -12.23 3.65 12.78
C VAL A 77 -13.38 3.67 13.78
N GLU A 78 -13.08 3.42 15.05
CA GLU A 78 -13.98 3.81 16.12
C GLU A 78 -14.14 5.33 16.03
N ALA A 79 -15.35 5.79 15.71
CA ALA A 79 -15.68 7.20 15.75
C ALA A 79 -15.79 7.62 17.22
N GLU A 80 -14.83 8.39 17.72
CA GLU A 80 -14.98 9.15 18.97
C GLU A 80 -15.93 10.35 18.79
#